data_AF-A0A6G8IDD8-F1
#
_entry.id   AF-A0A6G8IDD8-F1
#
_cell.length_a   1.000
_cell.length_b   1.000
_cell.length_c   1.000
_cell.angle_alpha   90.00
_cell.angle_beta   90.00
_cell.angle_gamma   90.00
#
_symmetry.space_group_name_H-M   'P 1'
#
loop_
_entity.id
_entity.type
_entity.pdbx_description
1 polymer ?
#
loop_
_entity_poly.entity_id
_entity_poly.type
_entity_poly.pdbx_seq_one_letter_code
_entity_poly.pdbx_strand_id
1 'polypeptide(L)'
;MSEAAPSHTPDRQHRITIDRARLLAAAEAGDISPAQAERLWARWAGDAIAPPRFSFVHVLYYFGGLLAIGAMTLFMTLGWELFGAAGTLLLSLGYAAGAVAAARHLLRRGLHIPAGILATIAVCLVPLAAWSVQSGLGLWPEGGPESYRDYHRLIDWRWLTLEFATLAAAVVMLWWLRLPFMVMPLAVTLWYLNMDVAHMLTRQSGFDWQLTRDVSLVFGLFTCAIAVWVDLRCRLASDPRDRQDFAFWLYLFGALMAWGGLSLHDSGSELGKLLYALINVALVFLGAAIGRRVFTVLGAIGVAGYLGYLSHKVFADSLLFPFALSLLGLGIVALGVWWQRHEARIHARLAAGLPAALRPLAEPR
;
A
#
# COMPACT_ATOMS: atom_id res chain seq x y z
N MET A 1 8.31 -40.09 -45.65
CA MET A 1 6.99 -40.39 -45.05
C MET A 1 7.28 -40.78 -43.61
N SER A 2 7.25 -39.82 -42.69
CA SER A 2 6.11 -39.51 -41.78
C SER A 2 5.91 -40.65 -40.79
N GLU A 3 6.19 -40.47 -39.50
CA GLU A 3 5.19 -39.90 -38.59
C GLU A 3 5.85 -39.18 -37.40
N ALA A 4 5.70 -37.85 -37.32
CA ALA A 4 6.04 -37.07 -36.15
C ALA A 4 4.87 -37.11 -35.16
N ALA A 5 5.14 -37.55 -33.93
CA ALA A 5 4.17 -37.54 -32.85
C ALA A 5 3.64 -36.10 -32.60
N PRO A 6 2.33 -35.91 -32.39
CA PRO A 6 1.77 -34.59 -32.15
C PRO A 6 2.28 -34.04 -30.81
N SER A 7 3.03 -32.94 -30.86
CA SER A 7 3.35 -32.12 -29.71
C SER A 7 2.09 -31.42 -29.23
N HIS A 8 1.35 -32.07 -28.32
CA HIS A 8 0.32 -31.41 -27.54
C HIS A 8 0.98 -30.34 -26.69
N THR A 9 0.93 -29.10 -27.17
CA THR A 9 1.23 -27.92 -26.39
C THR A 9 0.05 -27.76 -25.44
N PRO A 10 0.20 -27.95 -24.11
CA PRO A 10 -0.92 -27.84 -23.20
C PRO A 10 -1.45 -26.40 -23.25
N ASP A 11 -2.75 -26.30 -23.52
CA ASP A 11 -3.52 -25.07 -23.58
C ASP A 11 -3.32 -24.26 -22.28
N ARG A 12 -3.07 -22.96 -22.43
CA ARG A 12 -2.68 -22.08 -21.31
C ARG A 12 -3.87 -21.83 -20.38
N GLN A 13 -3.73 -22.35 -19.15
CA GLN A 13 -4.20 -21.75 -17.90
C GLN A 13 -5.73 -21.59 -17.70
N HIS A 14 -6.43 -22.70 -17.45
CA HIS A 14 -7.53 -22.66 -16.48
C HIS A 14 -6.94 -22.68 -15.06
N ARG A 15 -6.92 -21.54 -14.35
CA ARG A 15 -6.60 -21.50 -12.92
C ARG A 15 -7.82 -22.04 -12.15
N ILE A 16 -7.75 -23.27 -11.68
CA ILE A 16 -8.75 -23.84 -10.79
C ILE A 16 -8.30 -23.59 -9.35
N THR A 17 -9.09 -22.81 -8.60
CA THR A 17 -8.91 -22.71 -7.15
C THR A 17 -9.39 -24.01 -6.52
N ILE A 18 -8.46 -24.78 -5.94
CA ILE A 18 -8.73 -26.00 -5.20
C ILE A 18 -8.68 -25.67 -3.70
N ASP A 19 -9.81 -25.83 -3.03
CA ASP A 19 -9.91 -25.79 -1.58
C ASP A 19 -10.07 -27.21 -1.02
N ARG A 20 -9.98 -27.34 0.31
CA ARG A 20 -10.08 -28.64 0.97
C ARG A 20 -11.42 -29.32 0.69
N ALA A 21 -12.49 -28.53 0.57
CA ALA A 21 -13.83 -29.04 0.29
C ALA A 21 -13.91 -29.69 -1.09
N ARG A 22 -13.33 -29.06 -2.13
CA ARG A 22 -13.27 -29.65 -3.48
C ARG A 22 -12.40 -30.89 -3.56
N LEU A 23 -11.31 -30.93 -2.80
CA LEU A 23 -10.44 -32.10 -2.76
C LEU A 23 -11.12 -33.29 -2.05
N LEU A 24 -11.88 -33.01 -0.98
CA LEU A 24 -12.71 -34.02 -0.31
C LEU A 24 -13.88 -34.45 -1.19
N ALA A 25 -14.53 -33.53 -1.92
CA ALA A 25 -15.58 -33.86 -2.87
C ALA A 25 -15.07 -34.75 -4.02
N ALA A 26 -13.85 -34.51 -4.51
CA ALA A 26 -13.19 -35.40 -5.48
C ALA A 26 -12.86 -36.78 -4.88
N ALA A 27 -12.57 -36.84 -3.58
CA ALA A 27 -12.37 -38.11 -2.89
C ALA A 27 -13.68 -38.88 -2.67
N GLU A 28 -14.77 -38.17 -2.36
CA GLU A 28 -16.12 -38.73 -2.24
C GLU A 28 -16.67 -39.20 -3.59
N ALA A 29 -16.37 -38.48 -4.68
CA ALA A 29 -16.70 -38.87 -6.04
C ALA A 29 -15.91 -40.08 -6.55
N GLY A 30 -14.85 -40.50 -5.84
CA GLY A 30 -14.01 -41.63 -6.20
C GLY A 30 -12.92 -41.31 -7.23
N ASP A 31 -12.77 -40.04 -7.64
CA ASP A 31 -11.72 -39.60 -8.58
C ASP A 31 -10.32 -39.77 -7.98
N ILE A 32 -10.21 -39.63 -6.65
CA ILE A 32 -9.00 -39.88 -5.86
C ILE A 32 -9.34 -40.61 -4.56
N SER A 33 -8.38 -41.30 -3.96
CA SER A 33 -8.58 -41.87 -2.62
C SER A 33 -8.51 -40.80 -1.52
N PRO A 34 -9.18 -40.99 -0.37
CA PRO A 34 -9.07 -40.11 0.79
C PRO A 34 -7.61 -39.90 1.26
N ALA A 35 -6.78 -40.94 1.19
CA ALA A 35 -5.36 -40.85 1.53
C ALA A 35 -4.55 -40.02 0.50
N GLN A 36 -4.92 -40.02 -0.78
CA GLN A 36 -4.33 -39.13 -1.78
C GLN A 36 -4.75 -37.69 -1.56
N ALA A 37 -6.03 -37.44 -1.23
CA ALA A 37 -6.52 -36.11 -0.90
C ALA A 37 -5.75 -35.52 0.30
N GLU A 38 -5.59 -36.26 1.40
CA GLU A 38 -4.86 -35.78 2.57
C GLU A 38 -3.37 -35.55 2.28
N ARG A 39 -2.70 -36.40 1.47
CA ARG A 39 -1.30 -36.18 1.07
C ARG A 39 -1.13 -34.96 0.17
N LEU A 40 -2.04 -34.76 -0.79
CA LEU A 40 -2.03 -33.59 -1.67
C LEU A 40 -2.31 -32.32 -0.88
N TRP A 41 -3.29 -32.36 0.03
CA TRP A 41 -3.60 -31.24 0.91
C TRP A 41 -2.42 -30.91 1.83
N ALA A 42 -1.80 -31.89 2.48
CA ALA A 42 -0.63 -31.67 3.33
C ALA A 42 0.55 -31.08 2.54
N ARG A 43 0.77 -31.53 1.30
CA ARG A 43 1.81 -31.01 0.42
C ARG A 43 1.53 -29.55 0.00
N TRP A 44 0.30 -29.22 -0.38
CA TRP A 44 -0.05 -27.88 -0.85
C TRP A 44 -0.27 -26.88 0.28
N ALA A 45 -0.84 -27.31 1.40
CA ALA A 45 -1.01 -26.49 2.60
C ALA A 45 0.32 -26.16 3.26
N GLY A 46 1.33 -27.02 3.12
CA GLY A 46 2.70 -26.75 3.59
C GLY A 46 3.39 -25.59 2.86
N ASP A 47 3.06 -25.34 1.60
CA ASP A 47 3.65 -24.29 0.77
C ASP A 47 2.82 -22.99 0.73
N ALA A 48 1.56 -23.03 1.17
CA ALA A 48 0.63 -21.92 1.05
C ALA A 48 0.61 -21.03 2.30
N ILE A 49 1.26 -19.86 2.23
CA ILE A 49 0.93 -18.74 3.12
C ILE A 49 -0.46 -18.25 2.73
N ALA A 50 -1.48 -18.65 3.50
CA ALA A 50 -2.85 -18.26 3.20
C ALA A 50 -3.00 -16.73 3.20
N PRO A 51 -3.63 -16.13 2.17
CA PRO A 51 -3.84 -14.69 2.14
C PRO A 51 -4.71 -14.27 3.35
N PRO A 52 -4.45 -13.11 3.97
CA PRO A 52 -5.25 -12.63 5.08
C PRO A 52 -6.70 -12.39 4.62
N ARG A 53 -7.61 -13.25 5.08
CA ARG A 53 -9.07 -13.13 4.85
C ARG A 53 -9.67 -12.12 5.82
N PHE A 54 -10.58 -11.26 5.40
CA PHE A 54 -11.26 -10.37 6.36
C PHE A 54 -11.97 -11.21 7.43
N SER A 55 -11.55 -11.07 8.70
CA SER A 55 -12.06 -11.86 9.83
C SER A 55 -12.06 -10.99 11.08
N PHE A 56 -12.94 -11.31 12.03
CA PHE A 56 -13.01 -10.60 13.31
C PHE A 56 -11.67 -10.63 14.07
N VAL A 57 -10.93 -11.75 13.99
CA VAL A 57 -9.61 -11.89 14.61
C VAL A 57 -8.60 -10.91 13.99
N HIS A 58 -8.62 -10.74 12.66
CA HIS A 58 -7.76 -9.77 12.01
C HIS A 58 -8.14 -8.33 12.36
N VAL A 59 -9.43 -8.03 12.49
CA VAL A 59 -9.88 -6.71 12.98
C VAL A 59 -9.31 -6.45 14.37
N LEU A 60 -9.38 -7.42 15.28
CA LEU A 60 -8.81 -7.30 16.63
C LEU A 60 -7.29 -7.06 16.59
N TYR A 61 -6.56 -7.80 15.75
CA TYR A 61 -5.12 -7.60 15.60
C TYR A 61 -4.79 -6.22 15.04
N TYR A 62 -5.38 -5.82 13.92
CA TYR A 62 -5.09 -4.52 13.31
C TYR A 62 -5.54 -3.35 14.17
N PHE A 63 -6.70 -3.45 14.82
CA PHE A 63 -7.19 -2.40 15.72
C PHE A 63 -6.32 -2.28 16.97
N GLY A 64 -6.01 -3.40 17.65
CA GLY A 64 -5.11 -3.41 18.80
C GLY A 64 -3.70 -2.94 18.43
N GLY A 65 -3.21 -3.32 17.25
CA GLY A 65 -1.94 -2.86 16.71
C GLY A 65 -1.92 -1.35 16.45
N LEU A 66 -2.98 -0.81 15.85
CA LEU A 66 -3.13 0.62 15.62
C LEU A 66 -3.17 1.39 16.95
N LEU A 67 -3.88 0.90 17.96
CA LEU A 67 -3.90 1.48 19.30
C LEU A 67 -2.49 1.48 19.92
N ALA A 68 -1.76 0.37 19.82
CA ALA A 68 -0.41 0.28 20.36
C ALA A 68 0.59 1.20 19.65
N ILE A 69 0.56 1.25 18.31
CA ILE A 69 1.39 2.17 17.51
C ILE A 69 1.02 3.62 17.85
N GLY A 70 -0.28 3.96 17.89
CA GLY A 70 -0.76 5.30 18.23
C GLY A 70 -0.38 5.72 19.66
N ALA A 71 -0.45 4.79 20.62
CA ALA A 71 -0.01 5.04 21.99
C ALA A 71 1.48 5.44 22.05
N MET A 72 2.33 4.72 21.33
CA MET A 72 3.79 4.94 21.34
C MET A 72 4.26 6.12 20.49
N THR A 73 3.47 6.53 19.50
CA THR A 73 3.86 7.61 18.56
C THR A 73 3.14 8.93 18.86
N LEU A 74 1.83 8.91 19.07
CA LEU A 74 0.99 10.12 19.15
C LEU A 74 0.61 10.51 20.59
N PHE A 75 0.44 9.55 21.50
CA PHE A 75 -0.12 9.83 22.84
C PHE A 75 0.91 9.89 23.96
N MET A 76 2.02 9.16 23.85
CA MET A 76 3.16 9.33 24.75
C MET A 76 3.90 10.62 24.37
N THR A 77 3.38 11.79 24.75
CA THR A 77 4.06 13.07 24.51
C THR A 77 4.63 13.64 25.81
N LEU A 78 3.85 13.66 26.89
CA LEU A 78 4.28 14.15 28.20
C LEU A 78 5.18 13.16 28.97
N GLY A 79 5.02 11.86 28.70
CA GLY A 79 5.80 10.82 29.38
C GLY A 79 7.30 10.94 29.11
N TRP A 80 7.71 11.29 27.89
CA TRP A 80 9.12 11.31 27.49
C TRP A 80 9.90 12.50 28.07
N GLU A 81 9.28 13.68 28.13
CA GLU A 81 9.91 14.89 28.66
C GLU A 81 10.33 14.72 30.13
N LEU A 82 9.58 13.93 30.91
CA LEU A 82 9.88 13.63 32.31
C LEU A 82 11.17 12.81 32.53
N PHE A 83 11.56 11.98 31.57
CA PHE A 83 12.71 11.08 31.70
C PHE A 83 14.01 11.66 31.15
N GLY A 84 13.94 12.84 30.50
CA GLY A 84 15.06 13.43 29.77
C GLY A 84 15.53 12.57 28.59
N ALA A 85 16.58 13.02 27.90
CA ALA A 85 17.10 12.34 26.71
C ALA A 85 17.59 10.91 27.02
N ALA A 86 18.36 10.72 28.09
CA ALA A 86 18.91 9.41 28.44
C ALA A 86 17.83 8.39 28.86
N GLY A 87 16.87 8.80 29.69
CA GLY A 87 15.78 7.90 30.10
C GLY A 87 14.86 7.53 28.94
N THR A 88 14.56 8.49 28.05
CA THR A 88 13.80 8.25 26.82
C THR A 88 14.51 7.29 25.88
N LEU A 89 15.84 7.41 25.74
CA LEU A 89 16.65 6.48 24.96
C LEU A 89 16.58 5.04 25.53
N LEU A 90 16.77 4.88 26.84
CA LEU A 90 16.72 3.55 27.47
C LEU A 90 15.35 2.90 27.34
N LEU A 91 14.27 3.67 27.54
CA LEU A 91 12.91 3.17 27.40
C LEU A 91 12.58 2.81 25.95
N SER A 92 12.92 3.66 24.97
CA SER A 92 12.68 3.36 23.55
C SER A 92 13.44 2.11 23.09
N LEU A 93 14.70 1.94 23.50
CA LEU A 93 15.48 0.74 23.21
C LEU A 93 14.92 -0.50 23.91
N GLY A 94 14.52 -0.39 25.18
CA GLY A 94 13.91 -1.49 25.94
C GLY A 94 12.60 -1.97 25.32
N TYR A 95 11.71 -1.04 24.96
CA TYR A 95 10.46 -1.35 24.28
C TYR A 95 10.69 -1.94 22.89
N ALA A 96 11.61 -1.37 22.10
CA ALA A 96 11.94 -1.91 20.78
C ALA A 96 12.50 -3.34 20.88
N ALA A 97 13.41 -3.61 21.83
CA ALA A 97 13.95 -4.94 22.07
C ALA A 97 12.86 -5.94 22.48
N GLY A 98 11.96 -5.55 23.39
CA GLY A 98 10.82 -6.37 23.81
C GLY A 98 9.86 -6.67 22.65
N ALA A 99 9.54 -5.65 21.84
CA ALA A 99 8.67 -5.78 20.68
C ALA A 99 9.28 -6.71 19.61
N VAL A 100 10.58 -6.59 19.34
CA VAL A 100 11.30 -7.50 18.42
C VAL A 100 11.34 -8.93 18.97
N ALA A 101 11.61 -9.12 20.26
CA ALA A 101 11.63 -10.44 20.88
C ALA A 101 10.26 -11.12 20.79
N ALA A 102 9.18 -10.38 21.08
CA ALA A 102 7.81 -10.85 20.97
C ALA A 102 7.42 -11.13 19.50
N ALA A 103 7.78 -10.25 18.56
CA ALA A 103 7.58 -10.46 17.13
C ALA A 103 8.23 -11.77 16.65
N ARG A 104 9.49 -12.02 17.04
CA ARG A 104 10.20 -13.28 16.72
C ARG A 104 9.56 -14.49 17.38
N HIS A 105 9.02 -14.36 18.58
CA HIS A 105 8.31 -15.44 19.24
C HIS A 105 7.02 -15.82 18.48
N LEU A 106 6.22 -14.82 18.08
CA LEU A 106 4.99 -15.03 17.33
C LEU A 106 5.27 -15.55 15.91
N LEU A 107 6.32 -15.04 15.26
CA LEU A 107 6.72 -15.49 13.93
C LEU A 107 7.09 -16.98 13.92
N ARG A 108 7.81 -17.46 14.95
CA ARG A 108 8.12 -18.88 15.13
C ARG A 108 6.88 -19.76 15.32
N ARG A 109 5.75 -19.18 15.74
CA ARG A 109 4.45 -19.86 15.87
C ARG A 109 3.56 -19.71 14.64
N GLY A 110 4.06 -19.15 13.54
CA GLY A 110 3.28 -18.92 12.31
C GLY A 110 2.29 -17.74 12.39
N LEU A 111 2.34 -16.94 13.46
CA LEU A 111 1.44 -15.79 13.65
C LEU A 111 2.01 -14.54 12.98
N HIS A 112 2.00 -14.52 11.65
CA HIS A 112 2.64 -13.48 10.82
C HIS A 112 2.06 -12.06 11.04
N ILE A 113 0.74 -11.93 11.18
CA ILE A 113 0.07 -10.62 11.34
C ILE A 113 0.47 -9.93 12.65
N PRO A 114 0.27 -10.53 13.84
CA PRO A 114 0.65 -9.87 15.08
C PRO A 114 2.18 -9.74 15.20
N ALA A 115 2.98 -10.64 14.61
CA ALA A 115 4.43 -10.46 14.52
C ALA A 115 4.80 -9.20 13.73
N GLY A 116 4.14 -8.94 12.60
CA GLY A 116 4.37 -7.74 11.78
C GLY A 116 4.01 -6.45 12.52
N ILE A 117 2.92 -6.47 13.29
CA ILE A 117 2.48 -5.34 14.12
C ILE A 117 3.53 -5.02 15.20
N LEU A 118 3.98 -6.02 15.96
CA LEU A 118 4.99 -5.81 17.00
C LEU A 118 6.33 -5.34 16.43
N ALA A 119 6.75 -5.92 15.30
CA ALA A 119 7.95 -5.47 14.60
C ALA A 119 7.82 -4.01 14.11
N THR A 120 6.62 -3.59 13.72
CA THR A 120 6.34 -2.20 13.32
C THR A 120 6.45 -1.25 14.50
N ILE A 121 5.94 -1.62 15.68
CA ILE A 121 6.10 -0.82 16.91
C ILE A 121 7.59 -0.55 17.18
N ALA A 122 8.46 -1.55 17.02
CA ALA A 122 9.90 -1.36 17.20
C ALA A 122 10.48 -0.33 16.23
N VAL A 123 10.06 -0.33 14.96
CA VAL A 123 10.48 0.67 13.97
C VAL A 123 9.92 2.05 14.28
N CYS A 124 8.67 2.15 14.74
CA CYS A 124 8.05 3.42 15.12
C CYS A 124 8.71 4.09 16.35
N LEU A 125 9.54 3.37 17.12
CA LEU A 125 10.32 3.91 18.23
C LEU A 125 11.71 4.43 17.81
N VAL A 126 12.15 4.14 16.59
CA VAL A 126 13.43 4.62 16.05
C VAL A 126 13.56 6.14 16.00
N PRO A 127 12.57 6.94 15.53
CA PRO A 127 12.71 8.39 15.50
C PRO A 127 12.88 8.97 16.91
N LEU A 128 12.16 8.42 17.90
CA LEU A 128 12.31 8.80 19.31
C LEU A 128 13.69 8.47 19.86
N ALA A 129 14.22 7.28 19.57
CA ALA A 129 15.57 6.89 19.97
C ALA A 129 16.64 7.76 19.31
N ALA A 130 16.52 8.01 18.00
CA ALA A 130 17.43 8.87 17.25
C ALA A 130 17.42 10.31 17.77
N TRP A 131 16.24 10.87 18.05
CA TRP A 131 16.12 12.20 18.65
C TRP A 131 16.77 12.24 20.03
N SER A 132 16.54 11.22 20.87
CA SER A 132 17.13 11.13 22.21
C SER A 132 18.66 11.10 22.17
N VAL A 133 19.25 10.39 21.21
CA VAL A 133 20.71 10.38 20.98
C VAL A 133 21.19 11.76 20.53
N GLN A 134 20.53 12.37 19.55
CA GLN A 134 20.94 13.67 19.02
C GLN A 134 20.83 14.79 20.08
N SER A 135 19.70 14.87 20.78
CA SER A 135 19.48 15.83 21.85
C SER A 135 20.41 15.59 23.04
N GLY A 136 20.63 14.33 23.44
CA GLY A 136 21.51 13.99 24.55
C GLY A 136 22.99 14.27 24.29
N LEU A 137 23.43 14.20 23.03
CA LEU A 137 24.80 14.51 22.61
C LEU A 137 24.99 15.97 22.17
N GLY A 138 23.93 16.80 22.22
CA GLY A 138 23.99 18.19 21.72
C GLY A 138 24.17 18.29 20.20
N LEU A 139 23.84 17.23 19.45
CA LEU A 139 23.89 17.18 17.98
C LEU A 139 22.59 17.68 17.32
N TRP A 140 21.56 17.99 18.11
CA TRP A 140 20.29 18.51 17.61
C TRP A 140 20.50 19.89 16.97
N PRO A 141 20.03 20.13 15.72
CA PRO A 141 20.35 21.37 15.02
C PRO A 141 19.79 22.61 15.74
N GLU A 142 20.60 23.66 15.86
CA GLU A 142 20.23 24.91 16.52
C GLU A 142 18.94 25.51 15.95
N GLY A 143 18.06 25.99 16.82
CA GLY A 143 16.75 26.57 16.46
C GLY A 143 15.71 25.56 15.98
N GLY A 144 15.96 24.26 16.16
CA GLY A 144 15.00 23.19 15.92
C GLY A 144 13.95 23.07 17.03
N PRO A 145 12.88 22.31 16.81
CA PRO A 145 11.86 22.09 17.83
C PRO A 145 12.48 21.52 19.12
N GLU A 146 12.10 22.08 20.26
CA GLU A 146 12.67 21.74 21.56
C GLU A 146 12.11 20.42 22.11
N SER A 147 10.92 20.02 21.66
CA SER A 147 10.23 18.80 22.08
C SER A 147 10.03 17.84 20.91
N TYR A 148 10.25 16.55 21.17
CA TYR A 148 9.89 15.47 20.23
C TYR A 148 8.40 15.48 19.87
N ARG A 149 7.53 16.02 20.73
CA ARG A 149 6.08 16.14 20.46
C ARG A 149 5.79 16.86 19.13
N ASP A 150 6.67 17.78 18.75
CA ASP A 150 6.48 18.59 17.55
C ASP A 150 6.79 17.84 16.26
N TYR A 151 7.42 16.66 16.33
CA TYR A 151 7.69 15.80 15.18
C TYR A 151 6.44 15.44 14.36
N HIS A 152 5.29 15.28 15.03
CA HIS A 152 4.01 14.98 14.38
C HIS A 152 3.12 16.22 14.15
N ARG A 153 3.60 17.41 14.53
CA ARG A 153 2.81 18.66 14.48
C ARG A 153 3.38 19.69 13.53
N LEU A 154 4.70 19.78 13.45
CA LEU A 154 5.42 20.78 12.69
C LEU A 154 6.21 20.11 11.57
N ILE A 155 6.14 20.72 10.39
CA ILE A 155 6.98 20.36 9.24
C ILE A 155 8.30 21.11 9.41
N ASP A 156 9.42 20.40 9.57
CA ASP A 156 10.75 20.98 9.72
C ASP A 156 11.78 20.03 9.08
N TRP A 157 12.64 20.59 8.23
CA TRP A 157 13.70 19.83 7.55
C TRP A 157 14.69 19.18 8.53
N ARG A 158 14.78 19.64 9.78
CA ARG A 158 15.66 19.04 10.80
C ARG A 158 15.25 17.61 11.17
N TRP A 159 13.96 17.29 10.98
CA TRP A 159 13.43 15.95 11.21
C TRP A 159 13.93 14.92 10.19
N LEU A 160 14.46 15.34 9.03
CA LEU A 160 15.02 14.47 7.99
C LEU A 160 16.00 13.44 8.57
N THR A 161 16.80 13.81 9.57
CA THR A 161 17.74 12.87 10.20
C THR A 161 17.04 11.70 10.91
N LEU A 162 15.90 11.96 11.56
CA LEU A 162 15.08 10.94 12.22
C LEU A 162 14.36 10.08 11.20
N GLU A 163 13.88 10.69 10.12
CA GLU A 163 13.22 9.99 9.02
C GLU A 163 14.18 9.04 8.31
N PHE A 164 15.41 9.48 8.00
CA PHE A 164 16.42 8.61 7.40
C PHE A 164 16.81 7.46 8.34
N ALA A 165 16.94 7.72 9.64
CA ALA A 165 17.17 6.66 10.62
C ALA A 165 16.02 5.64 10.65
N THR A 166 14.78 6.13 10.63
CA THR A 166 13.56 5.31 10.61
C THR A 166 13.46 4.50 9.32
N LEU A 167 13.76 5.11 8.18
CA LEU A 167 13.76 4.46 6.86
C LEU A 167 14.81 3.35 6.81
N ALA A 168 16.03 3.62 7.27
CA ALA A 168 17.09 2.62 7.36
C ALA A 168 16.69 1.45 8.25
N ALA A 169 16.14 1.72 9.44
CA ALA A 169 15.66 0.69 10.34
C ALA A 169 14.49 -0.13 9.76
N ALA A 170 13.55 0.54 9.07
CA ALA A 170 12.45 -0.12 8.38
C ALA A 170 12.94 -1.06 7.28
N VAL A 171 13.91 -0.64 6.47
CA VAL A 171 14.55 -1.47 5.43
C VAL A 171 15.26 -2.68 6.05
N VAL A 172 16.05 -2.47 7.11
CA VAL A 172 16.75 -3.55 7.82
C VAL A 172 15.76 -4.56 8.41
N MET A 173 14.70 -4.07 9.08
CA MET A 173 13.66 -4.92 9.66
C MET A 173 12.86 -5.67 8.60
N LEU A 174 12.56 -5.01 7.47
CA LEU A 174 11.89 -5.64 6.33
C LEU A 174 12.77 -6.74 5.71
N TRP A 175 14.07 -6.49 5.55
CA TRP A 175 15.02 -7.49 5.06
C TRP A 175 15.15 -8.68 6.00
N TRP A 176 15.13 -8.43 7.32
CA TRP A 176 15.30 -9.46 8.33
C TRP A 176 14.04 -10.33 8.55
N LEU A 177 12.87 -9.71 8.70
CA LEU A 177 11.62 -10.42 9.03
C LEU A 177 10.76 -10.77 7.82
N ARG A 178 10.92 -10.05 6.70
CA ARG A 178 10.18 -10.26 5.44
C ARG A 178 8.67 -10.34 5.63
N LEU A 179 8.12 -9.41 6.41
CA LEU A 179 6.69 -9.29 6.66
C LEU A 179 6.11 -8.10 5.88
N PRO A 180 5.05 -8.28 5.06
CA PRO A 180 4.48 -7.20 4.24
C PRO A 180 4.04 -5.98 5.03
N PHE A 181 3.57 -6.18 6.27
CA PHE A 181 3.13 -5.08 7.12
C PHE A 181 4.28 -4.13 7.49
N MET A 182 5.54 -4.59 7.47
CA MET A 182 6.72 -3.74 7.72
C MET A 182 6.92 -2.64 6.66
N VAL A 183 6.27 -2.75 5.50
CA VAL A 183 6.31 -1.70 4.49
C VAL A 183 5.46 -0.49 4.92
N MET A 184 4.54 -0.65 5.87
CA MET A 184 3.72 0.45 6.39
C MET A 184 4.57 1.59 6.98
N PRO A 185 5.43 1.37 8.00
CA PRO A 185 6.24 2.46 8.56
C PRO A 185 7.18 3.06 7.50
N LEU A 186 7.71 2.25 6.57
CA LEU A 186 8.51 2.74 5.46
C LEU A 186 7.72 3.71 4.56
N ALA A 187 6.48 3.35 4.19
CA ALA A 187 5.63 4.18 3.35
C ALA A 187 5.16 5.46 4.07
N VAL A 188 4.88 5.38 5.37
CA VAL A 188 4.53 6.56 6.19
C VAL A 188 5.73 7.50 6.31
N THR A 189 6.93 6.98 6.57
CA THR A 189 8.15 7.80 6.64
C THR A 189 8.45 8.47 5.29
N LEU A 190 8.25 7.77 4.16
CA LEU A 190 8.38 8.40 2.83
C LEU A 190 7.38 9.54 2.62
N TRP A 191 6.19 9.46 3.22
CA TRP A 191 5.21 10.53 3.16
C TRP A 191 5.60 11.74 4.02
N TYR A 192 6.15 11.54 5.21
CA TYR A 192 6.69 12.64 6.02
C TYR A 192 7.90 13.28 5.32
N LEU A 193 8.80 12.45 4.78
CA LEU A 193 9.99 12.88 4.05
C LEU A 193 9.65 13.81 2.89
N ASN A 194 8.57 13.54 2.16
CA ASN A 194 8.06 14.44 1.13
C ASN A 194 7.76 15.85 1.67
N MET A 195 7.09 15.96 2.83
CA MET A 195 6.72 17.24 3.44
C MET A 195 7.95 18.00 3.95
N ASP A 196 8.89 17.31 4.59
CA ASP A 196 10.11 17.93 5.13
C ASP A 196 11.12 18.29 4.04
N VAL A 197 11.21 17.50 2.96
CA VAL A 197 11.98 17.86 1.76
C VAL A 197 11.37 19.09 1.07
N ALA A 198 10.05 19.16 0.91
CA ALA A 198 9.39 20.34 0.37
C ALA A 198 9.72 21.58 1.20
N HIS A 199 9.60 21.48 2.53
CA HIS A 199 9.95 22.57 3.44
C HIS A 199 11.42 22.98 3.33
N MET A 200 12.35 22.01 3.24
CA MET A 200 13.78 22.27 3.03
C MET A 200 14.04 23.07 1.74
N LEU A 201 13.35 22.75 0.64
CA LEU A 201 13.47 23.45 -0.63
C LEU A 201 12.91 24.88 -0.56
N THR A 202 11.83 25.10 0.20
CA THR A 202 11.20 26.42 0.38
C THR A 202 11.86 27.31 1.45
N ARG A 203 12.94 26.84 2.09
CA ARG A 203 13.49 27.48 3.29
C ARG A 203 13.85 28.95 3.13
N GLN A 204 14.27 29.37 1.94
CA GLN A 204 14.69 30.76 1.67
C GLN A 204 13.53 31.66 1.24
N SER A 205 12.45 31.11 0.72
CA SER A 205 11.32 31.84 0.13
C SER A 205 10.07 31.89 1.01
N GLY A 206 10.05 31.14 2.12
CA GLY A 206 8.85 30.91 2.92
C GLY A 206 7.94 29.83 2.32
N PHE A 207 6.85 29.51 3.00
CA PHE A 207 5.95 28.42 2.60
C PHE A 207 5.37 28.66 1.20
N ASP A 208 5.80 27.86 0.23
CA ASP A 208 5.27 27.85 -1.13
C ASP A 208 4.34 26.63 -1.31
N TRP A 209 3.04 26.93 -1.39
CA TRP A 209 2.02 25.92 -1.62
C TRP A 209 2.18 25.20 -2.96
N GLN A 210 2.58 25.92 -4.02
CA GLN A 210 2.71 25.35 -5.36
C GLN A 210 3.88 24.37 -5.41
N LEU A 211 5.04 24.77 -4.87
CA LEU A 211 6.19 23.87 -4.76
C LEU A 211 5.87 22.65 -3.90
N THR A 212 5.22 22.83 -2.74
CA THR A 212 4.86 21.72 -1.84
C THR A 212 3.94 20.71 -2.51
N ARG A 213 2.94 21.20 -3.27
CA ARG A 213 2.04 20.37 -4.07
C ARG A 213 2.81 19.59 -5.15
N ASP A 214 3.69 20.26 -5.88
CA ASP A 214 4.42 19.67 -7.01
C ASP A 214 5.46 18.64 -6.53
N VAL A 215 6.14 18.92 -5.41
CA VAL A 215 7.01 17.95 -4.73
C VAL A 215 6.19 16.72 -4.34
N SER A 216 5.02 16.90 -3.73
CA SER A 216 4.13 15.78 -3.37
C SER A 216 3.67 14.95 -4.56
N LEU A 217 3.37 15.59 -5.69
CA LEU A 217 3.03 14.91 -6.93
C LEU A 217 4.20 14.03 -7.41
N VAL A 218 5.40 14.60 -7.52
CA VAL A 218 6.59 13.91 -8.02
C VAL A 218 7.02 12.79 -7.07
N PHE A 219 7.04 13.04 -5.76
CA PHE A 219 7.37 12.03 -4.74
C PHE A 219 6.36 10.88 -4.73
N GLY A 220 5.06 11.20 -4.90
CA GLY A 220 4.01 10.21 -5.03
C GLY A 220 4.20 9.30 -6.24
N LEU A 221 4.46 9.89 -7.42
CA LEU A 221 4.73 9.15 -8.65
C LEU A 221 5.97 8.27 -8.53
N PHE A 222 7.05 8.79 -7.92
CA PHE A 222 8.25 8.03 -7.64
C PHE A 222 7.97 6.84 -6.70
N THR A 223 7.21 7.06 -5.64
CA THR A 223 6.80 6.01 -4.70
C THR A 223 5.94 4.95 -5.39
N CYS A 224 5.03 5.34 -6.28
CA CYS A 224 4.27 4.41 -7.12
C CYS A 224 5.17 3.62 -8.07
N ALA A 225 6.20 4.22 -8.67
CA ALA A 225 7.15 3.52 -9.52
C ALA A 225 7.93 2.44 -8.74
N ILE A 226 8.38 2.77 -7.52
CA ILE A 226 8.96 1.77 -6.60
C ILE A 226 7.94 0.68 -6.28
N ALA A 227 6.68 1.04 -6.01
CA ALA A 227 5.62 0.07 -5.73
C ALA A 227 5.41 -0.91 -6.89
N VAL A 228 5.41 -0.42 -8.14
CA VAL A 228 5.33 -1.26 -9.35
C VAL A 228 6.52 -2.21 -9.43
N TRP A 229 7.73 -1.72 -9.20
CA TRP A 229 8.93 -2.54 -9.21
C TRP A 229 8.90 -3.63 -8.12
N VAL A 230 8.50 -3.29 -6.89
CA VAL A 230 8.32 -4.25 -5.79
C VAL A 230 7.24 -5.27 -6.13
N ASP A 231 6.10 -4.85 -6.69
CA ASP A 231 4.99 -5.73 -7.04
C ASP A 231 5.40 -6.76 -8.10
N LEU A 232 6.11 -6.31 -9.15
CA LEU A 232 6.66 -7.19 -10.17
C LEU A 232 7.65 -8.19 -9.58
N ARG A 233 8.58 -7.74 -8.73
CA ARG A 233 9.54 -8.62 -8.07
C ARG A 233 8.83 -9.67 -7.22
N CYS A 234 7.83 -9.28 -6.42
CA CYS A 234 7.06 -10.21 -5.60
C CYS A 234 6.28 -11.22 -6.43
N ARG A 235 5.67 -10.79 -7.55
CA ARG A 235 4.93 -11.70 -8.44
C ARG A 235 5.83 -12.71 -9.15
N LEU A 236 7.07 -12.31 -9.48
CA LEU A 236 8.08 -13.16 -10.11
C LEU A 236 8.88 -14.01 -9.12
N ALA A 237 8.73 -13.77 -7.81
CA ALA A 237 9.50 -14.48 -6.79
C ALA A 237 9.12 -15.97 -6.71
N SER A 238 10.13 -16.82 -6.54
CA SER A 238 9.93 -18.27 -6.37
C SER A 238 9.58 -18.66 -4.94
N ASP A 239 10.09 -17.96 -3.93
CA ASP A 239 9.80 -18.23 -2.51
C ASP A 239 8.40 -17.71 -2.14
N PRO A 240 7.48 -18.55 -1.59
CA PRO A 240 6.17 -18.13 -1.14
C PRO A 240 6.18 -16.93 -0.18
N ARG A 241 7.25 -16.79 0.63
CA ARG A 241 7.41 -15.66 1.57
C ARG A 241 7.56 -14.33 0.84
N ASP A 242 8.20 -14.35 -0.33
CA ASP A 242 8.47 -13.15 -1.13
C ASP A 242 7.32 -12.83 -2.11
N ARG A 243 6.38 -13.78 -2.31
CA ARG A 243 5.17 -13.61 -3.14
C ARG A 243 4.03 -12.83 -2.47
N GLN A 244 4.20 -12.48 -1.20
CA GLN A 244 3.22 -11.68 -0.46
C GLN A 244 3.13 -10.24 -1.00
N ASP A 245 2.08 -9.50 -0.60
CA ASP A 245 1.84 -8.15 -1.12
C ASP A 245 2.63 -7.06 -0.37
N PHE A 246 3.93 -6.96 -0.65
CA PHE A 246 4.79 -5.92 -0.08
C PHE A 246 4.50 -4.52 -0.67
N ALA A 247 3.96 -4.44 -1.88
CA ALA A 247 3.76 -3.15 -2.56
C ALA A 247 2.50 -2.40 -2.08
N PHE A 248 1.60 -3.03 -1.32
CA PHE A 248 0.32 -2.43 -0.91
C PHE A 248 0.46 -1.04 -0.28
N TRP A 249 1.32 -0.90 0.75
CA TRP A 249 1.49 0.35 1.47
C TRP A 249 2.17 1.43 0.63
N LEU A 250 3.12 1.05 -0.23
CA LEU A 250 3.76 1.97 -1.17
C LEU A 250 2.76 2.50 -2.20
N TYR A 251 1.90 1.64 -2.75
CA TYR A 251 0.82 2.09 -3.62
C TYR A 251 -0.15 3.02 -2.88
N LEU A 252 -0.50 2.71 -1.63
CA LEU A 252 -1.45 3.52 -0.86
C LEU A 252 -0.92 4.95 -0.67
N PHE A 253 0.25 5.09 -0.03
CA PHE A 253 0.82 6.41 0.26
C PHE A 253 1.33 7.12 -1.00
N GLY A 254 1.94 6.40 -1.93
CA GLY A 254 2.36 6.96 -3.22
C GLY A 254 1.18 7.52 -4.03
N ALA A 255 0.09 6.77 -4.11
CA ALA A 255 -1.11 7.23 -4.82
C ALA A 255 -1.79 8.40 -4.11
N LEU A 256 -1.85 8.41 -2.76
CA LEU A 256 -2.39 9.54 -2.00
C LEU A 256 -1.57 10.82 -2.22
N MET A 257 -0.24 10.75 -2.19
CA MET A 257 0.63 11.89 -2.47
C MET A 257 0.45 12.39 -3.91
N ALA A 258 0.51 11.48 -4.90
CA ALA A 258 0.39 11.82 -6.31
C ALA A 258 -0.99 12.40 -6.64
N TRP A 259 -2.06 11.71 -6.22
CA TRP A 259 -3.43 12.12 -6.48
C TRP A 259 -3.81 13.39 -5.71
N GLY A 260 -3.31 13.54 -4.48
CA GLY A 260 -3.48 14.77 -3.70
C GLY A 260 -2.82 15.96 -4.38
N GLY A 261 -1.56 15.83 -4.81
CA GLY A 261 -0.86 16.86 -5.58
C GLY A 261 -1.57 17.21 -6.88
N LEU A 262 -2.03 16.20 -7.63
CA LEU A 262 -2.79 16.38 -8.87
C LEU A 262 -4.13 17.09 -8.64
N SER A 263 -4.89 16.69 -7.62
CA SER A 263 -6.25 17.22 -7.36
C SER A 263 -6.23 18.63 -6.78
N LEU A 264 -5.14 19.02 -6.14
CA LEU A 264 -4.90 20.39 -5.65
C LEU A 264 -4.28 21.29 -6.72
N HIS A 265 -4.02 20.77 -7.92
CA HIS A 265 -3.52 21.58 -9.02
C HIS A 265 -4.66 22.43 -9.60
N ASP A 266 -4.46 23.75 -9.65
CA ASP A 266 -5.44 24.62 -10.29
C ASP A 266 -5.51 24.30 -11.78
N SER A 267 -6.71 24.01 -12.26
CA SER A 267 -6.95 23.66 -13.65
C SER A 267 -7.09 24.89 -14.55
N GLY A 268 -7.32 26.09 -13.98
CA GLY A 268 -7.34 27.42 -14.62
C GLY A 268 -8.32 27.62 -15.80
N SER A 269 -8.89 26.53 -16.33
CA SER A 269 -9.64 26.44 -17.57
C SER A 269 -10.58 25.23 -17.54
N GLU A 270 -11.65 25.27 -18.33
CA GLU A 270 -12.55 24.10 -18.50
C GLU A 270 -11.83 22.91 -19.14
N LEU A 271 -10.86 23.17 -20.02
CA LEU A 271 -10.02 22.13 -20.62
C LEU A 271 -9.18 21.41 -19.56
N GLY A 272 -8.60 22.15 -18.62
CA GLY A 272 -7.84 21.56 -17.50
C GLY A 272 -8.71 20.68 -16.62
N LYS A 273 -9.94 21.10 -16.33
CA LYS A 273 -10.89 20.31 -15.53
C LYS A 273 -11.35 19.05 -16.27
N LEU A 274 -11.57 19.15 -17.59
CA LEU A 274 -11.85 17.98 -18.43
C LEU A 274 -10.66 17.01 -18.46
N LEU A 275 -9.44 17.51 -18.60
CA LEU A 275 -8.23 16.68 -18.54
C LEU A 275 -8.08 16.00 -17.18
N TYR A 276 -8.34 16.71 -16.08
CA TYR A 276 -8.38 16.13 -14.74
C TYR A 276 -9.41 14.98 -14.66
N ALA A 277 -10.61 15.17 -15.19
CA ALA A 277 -11.62 14.13 -15.25
C ALA A 277 -11.14 12.91 -16.05
N LEU A 278 -10.53 13.12 -17.22
CA LEU A 278 -9.97 12.06 -18.06
C LEU A 278 -8.84 11.29 -17.36
N ILE A 279 -7.95 11.98 -16.63
CA ILE A 279 -6.90 11.34 -15.83
C ILE A 279 -7.53 10.45 -14.75
N ASN A 280 -8.57 10.94 -14.06
CA ASN A 280 -9.24 10.16 -13.02
C ASN A 280 -10.01 8.95 -13.59
N VAL A 281 -10.63 9.08 -14.76
CA VAL A 281 -11.20 7.94 -15.50
C VAL A 281 -10.10 6.93 -15.86
N ALA A 282 -8.94 7.39 -16.33
CA ALA A 282 -7.81 6.52 -16.61
C ALA A 282 -7.31 5.80 -15.33
N LEU A 283 -7.28 6.48 -14.18
CA LEU A 283 -6.94 5.86 -12.88
C LEU A 283 -7.95 4.78 -12.47
N VAL A 284 -9.24 4.96 -12.74
CA VAL A 284 -10.28 3.93 -12.50
C VAL A 284 -9.96 2.66 -13.27
N PHE A 285 -9.76 2.79 -14.58
CA PHE A 285 -9.48 1.64 -15.45
C PHE A 285 -8.11 1.03 -15.18
N LEU A 286 -7.08 1.85 -14.96
CA LEU A 286 -5.74 1.37 -14.61
C LEU A 286 -5.77 0.57 -13.31
N GLY A 287 -6.39 1.11 -12.25
CA GLY A 287 -6.53 0.45 -10.96
C GLY A 287 -7.26 -0.89 -11.05
N ALA A 288 -8.32 -0.96 -11.89
CA ALA A 288 -9.02 -2.21 -12.16
C ALA A 288 -8.13 -3.20 -12.93
N ALA A 289 -7.40 -2.75 -13.95
CA ALA A 289 -6.55 -3.59 -14.80
C ALA A 289 -5.36 -4.21 -14.04
N ILE A 290 -4.75 -3.48 -13.10
CA ILE A 290 -3.61 -3.95 -12.30
C ILE A 290 -4.03 -4.59 -10.96
N GLY A 291 -5.33 -4.64 -10.66
CA GLY A 291 -5.86 -5.16 -9.40
C GLY A 291 -5.52 -4.31 -8.16
N ARG A 292 -5.30 -3.00 -8.33
CA ARG A 292 -4.96 -2.06 -7.24
C ARG A 292 -6.11 -1.09 -7.00
N ARG A 293 -6.96 -1.44 -6.03
CA ARG A 293 -8.19 -0.71 -5.67
C ARG A 293 -7.96 0.75 -5.29
N VAL A 294 -6.79 1.12 -4.78
CA VAL A 294 -6.49 2.51 -4.38
C VAL A 294 -6.65 3.48 -5.55
N PHE A 295 -6.13 3.14 -6.73
CA PHE A 295 -6.28 4.00 -7.92
C PHE A 295 -7.72 4.08 -8.39
N THR A 296 -8.47 2.98 -8.29
CA THR A 296 -9.90 2.94 -8.62
C THR A 296 -10.71 3.84 -7.70
N VAL A 297 -10.45 3.78 -6.39
CA VAL A 297 -11.15 4.61 -5.41
C VAL A 297 -10.81 6.08 -5.60
N LEU A 298 -9.51 6.43 -5.70
CA LEU A 298 -9.08 7.81 -5.90
C LEU A 298 -9.58 8.39 -7.22
N GLY A 299 -9.50 7.61 -8.31
CA GLY A 299 -10.06 7.99 -9.61
C GLY A 299 -11.57 8.22 -9.54
N ALA A 300 -12.33 7.34 -8.87
CA ALA A 300 -13.76 7.51 -8.69
C ALA A 300 -14.10 8.79 -7.89
N ILE A 301 -13.33 9.08 -6.83
CA ILE A 301 -13.48 10.32 -6.05
C ILE A 301 -13.23 11.54 -6.93
N GLY A 302 -12.17 11.53 -7.76
CA GLY A 302 -11.87 12.64 -8.66
C GLY A 302 -12.92 12.85 -9.76
N VAL A 303 -13.44 11.77 -10.35
CA VAL A 303 -14.57 11.84 -11.30
C VAL A 303 -15.82 12.39 -10.62
N ALA A 304 -16.14 11.92 -9.41
CA ALA A 304 -17.27 12.43 -8.63
C ALA A 304 -17.11 13.92 -8.31
N GLY A 305 -15.90 14.36 -7.95
CA GLY A 305 -15.58 15.78 -7.74
C GLY A 305 -15.82 16.63 -8.99
N TYR A 306 -15.38 16.17 -10.15
CA TYR A 306 -15.63 16.87 -11.43
C TYR A 306 -17.12 16.91 -11.80
N LEU A 307 -17.85 15.81 -11.63
CA LEU A 307 -19.29 15.76 -11.86
C LEU A 307 -20.05 16.68 -10.89
N GLY A 308 -19.62 16.77 -9.64
CA GLY A 308 -20.14 17.71 -8.65
C GLY A 308 -19.92 19.16 -9.08
N TYR A 309 -18.72 19.49 -9.59
CA TYR A 309 -18.44 20.80 -10.19
C TYR A 309 -19.40 21.10 -11.35
N LEU A 310 -19.55 20.15 -12.28
CA LEU A 310 -20.42 20.28 -13.44
C LEU A 310 -21.88 20.50 -13.02
N SER A 311 -22.35 19.75 -12.02
CA SER A 311 -23.69 19.87 -11.45
C SER A 311 -23.93 21.21 -10.77
N HIS A 312 -23.01 21.67 -9.92
CA HIS A 312 -23.24 22.83 -9.05
C HIS A 312 -22.88 24.18 -9.68
N LYS A 313 -21.99 24.20 -10.68
CA LYS A 313 -21.51 25.44 -11.29
C LYS A 313 -21.96 25.62 -12.73
N VAL A 314 -21.98 24.55 -13.53
CA VAL A 314 -22.27 24.64 -14.97
C VAL A 314 -23.75 24.38 -15.24
N PHE A 315 -24.33 23.40 -14.56
CA PHE A 315 -25.72 22.97 -14.75
C PHE A 315 -26.60 23.16 -13.51
N ALA A 316 -26.28 24.17 -12.68
CA ALA A 316 -26.98 24.44 -11.43
C ALA A 316 -28.50 24.53 -11.58
N ASP A 317 -28.95 25.13 -12.69
CA ASP A 317 -30.37 25.35 -13.00
C ASP A 317 -30.96 24.30 -13.97
N SER A 318 -30.24 23.22 -14.26
CA SER A 318 -30.68 22.19 -15.21
C SER A 318 -31.26 20.97 -14.53
N LEU A 319 -32.58 20.80 -14.64
CA LEU A 319 -33.27 19.60 -14.18
C LEU A 319 -32.90 18.34 -15.00
N LEU A 320 -32.40 18.49 -16.22
CA LEU A 320 -32.04 17.38 -17.11
C LEU A 320 -30.69 16.73 -16.74
N PHE A 321 -29.81 17.48 -16.08
CA PHE A 321 -28.46 17.01 -15.79
C PHE A 321 -28.44 15.76 -14.87
N PRO A 322 -29.19 15.71 -13.75
CA PRO A 322 -29.29 14.49 -12.92
C PRO A 322 -29.83 13.27 -13.66
N PHE A 323 -30.79 13.44 -14.57
CA PHE A 323 -31.34 12.35 -15.38
C PHE A 323 -30.32 11.82 -16.39
N ALA A 324 -29.62 12.71 -17.10
CA ALA A 324 -28.56 12.33 -18.02
C ALA A 324 -27.43 11.60 -17.29
N LEU A 325 -27.05 12.06 -16.10
CA LEU A 325 -26.04 11.43 -15.28
C LEU A 325 -26.47 10.04 -14.79
N SER A 326 -27.74 9.90 -14.41
CA SER A 326 -28.31 8.60 -14.02
C SER A 326 -28.32 7.63 -15.19
N LEU A 327 -28.70 8.08 -16.40
CA LEU A 327 -28.66 7.27 -17.62
C LEU A 327 -27.22 6.84 -17.97
N LEU A 328 -26.25 7.75 -17.83
CA LEU A 328 -24.83 7.46 -18.00
C LEU A 328 -24.36 6.39 -16.99
N GLY A 329 -24.73 6.53 -15.72
CA GLY A 329 -24.43 5.56 -14.67
C GLY A 329 -24.99 4.16 -14.97
N LEU A 330 -26.26 4.09 -15.38
CA LEU A 330 -26.89 2.85 -15.82
C LEU A 330 -26.22 2.25 -17.05
N GLY A 331 -25.77 3.09 -18.00
CA GLY A 331 -24.98 2.66 -19.15
C GLY A 331 -23.65 2.03 -18.76
N ILE A 332 -22.94 2.59 -17.78
CA ILE A 332 -21.69 2.02 -17.25
C ILE A 332 -21.96 0.68 -16.54
N VAL A 333 -23.04 0.57 -15.78
CA VAL A 333 -23.45 -0.71 -15.15
C VAL A 333 -23.74 -1.76 -16.22
N ALA A 334 -24.51 -1.42 -17.25
CA ALA A 334 -24.81 -2.32 -18.37
C ALA A 334 -23.52 -2.75 -19.11
N LEU A 335 -22.59 -1.82 -19.31
CA LEU A 335 -21.27 -2.11 -19.87
C LEU A 335 -20.48 -3.08 -18.96
N GLY A 336 -20.54 -2.91 -17.64
CA GLY A 336 -19.93 -3.82 -16.68
C GLY A 336 -20.51 -5.24 -16.75
N VAL A 337 -21.84 -5.37 -16.86
CA VAL A 337 -22.51 -6.67 -17.06
C VAL A 337 -22.12 -7.30 -18.39
N TRP A 338 -22.05 -6.51 -19.46
CA TRP A 338 -21.59 -6.98 -20.77
C TRP A 338 -20.12 -7.42 -20.74
N TRP A 339 -19.28 -6.68 -20.02
CA TRP A 339 -17.87 -6.98 -19.82
C TRP A 339 -17.67 -8.30 -19.10
N GLN A 340 -18.43 -8.55 -18.03
CA GLN A 340 -18.37 -9.82 -17.28
C GLN A 340 -18.59 -11.04 -18.19
N ARG A 341 -19.42 -10.91 -19.22
CA ARG A 341 -19.66 -11.98 -20.22
C ARG A 341 -18.49 -12.20 -21.18
N HIS A 342 -17.59 -11.24 -21.32
CA HIS A 342 -16.46 -11.24 -22.27
C HIS A 342 -15.09 -11.18 -21.57
N GLU A 343 -15.07 -11.24 -20.23
CA GLU A 343 -13.91 -11.00 -19.39
C GLU A 343 -12.68 -11.80 -19.82
N ALA A 344 -12.85 -13.09 -20.10
CA ALA A 344 -11.79 -13.98 -20.56
C ALA A 344 -11.14 -13.52 -21.89
N ARG A 345 -11.95 -13.04 -22.86
CA ARG A 345 -11.43 -12.56 -24.15
C ARG A 345 -10.75 -11.20 -24.02
N ILE A 346 -11.25 -10.35 -23.13
CA ILE A 346 -10.70 -9.00 -22.95
C ILE A 346 -9.39 -9.06 -22.16
N HIS A 347 -9.31 -9.87 -21.11
CA HIS A 347 -8.06 -10.15 -20.41
C HIS A 347 -6.98 -10.67 -21.36
N ALA A 348 -7.33 -11.61 -22.26
CA ALA A 348 -6.38 -12.12 -23.26
C ALA A 348 -5.84 -11.02 -24.20
N ARG A 349 -6.69 -10.07 -24.62
CA ARG A 349 -6.27 -8.95 -25.49
C ARG A 349 -5.46 -7.89 -24.76
N LEU A 350 -5.84 -7.52 -23.54
CA LEU A 350 -5.10 -6.56 -22.71
C LEU A 350 -3.73 -7.13 -22.32
N ALA A 351 -3.66 -8.42 -21.96
CA ALA A 351 -2.41 -9.10 -21.69
C ALA A 351 -1.50 -9.21 -22.92
N ALA A 352 -2.07 -9.28 -24.13
CA ALA A 352 -1.30 -9.29 -25.38
C ALA A 352 -0.65 -7.93 -25.68
N GLY A 353 -1.30 -6.82 -25.32
CA GLY A 353 -0.78 -5.46 -25.49
C GLY A 353 0.25 -5.02 -24.45
N LEU A 354 0.33 -5.69 -23.30
CA LEU A 354 1.33 -5.40 -22.28
C LEU A 354 2.72 -5.91 -22.69
N PRO A 355 3.78 -5.10 -22.53
CA PRO A 355 5.17 -5.57 -22.65
C PRO A 355 5.37 -6.81 -21.78
N ALA A 356 6.20 -7.76 -22.25
CA ALA A 356 6.41 -9.04 -21.55
C ALA A 356 6.76 -8.88 -20.07
N ALA A 357 7.49 -7.81 -19.71
CA ALA A 357 7.88 -7.49 -18.35
C ALA A 357 6.70 -7.11 -17.42
N LEU A 358 5.59 -6.57 -17.94
CA LEU A 358 4.47 -6.06 -17.15
C LEU A 358 3.27 -7.03 -17.10
N ARG A 359 3.27 -8.09 -17.91
CA ARG A 359 2.20 -9.10 -17.94
C ARG A 359 1.82 -9.69 -16.57
N PRO A 360 2.76 -9.93 -15.63
CA PRO A 360 2.39 -10.44 -14.31
C PRO A 360 1.44 -9.53 -13.52
N LEU A 361 1.38 -8.22 -13.81
CA LEU A 361 0.47 -7.28 -13.12
C LEU A 361 -0.99 -7.48 -13.51
N ALA A 362 -1.25 -7.96 -14.72
CA ALA A 362 -2.60 -8.22 -15.22
C ALA A 362 -3.18 -9.56 -14.74
N GLU A 363 -2.36 -10.41 -14.11
CA GLU A 363 -2.84 -11.65 -13.51
C GLU A 363 -3.59 -11.36 -12.20
N PRO A 364 -4.82 -11.89 -12.04
CA PRO A 364 -5.56 -11.77 -10.79
C PRO A 364 -4.76 -12.41 -9.65
N ARG A 365 -4.67 -11.72 -8.52
CA ARG A 365 -4.09 -12.30 -7.30
C ARG A 365 -5.02 -13.36 -6.73
#